data_AF-A0A523YTE3-F1
#
_entry.id   AF-A0A523YTE3-F1
#
_cell.length_a   1.000
_cell.length_b   1.000
_cell.length_c   1.000
_cell.angle_alpha   90.00
_cell.angle_beta   90.00
_cell.angle_gamma   90.00
#
_symmetry.space_group_name_H-M   'P 1'
#
loop_
_entity.id
_entity.type
_entity.pdbx_description
1 polymer ?
#
loop_
_entity_poly.entity_id
_entity_poly.type
_entity_poly.pdbx_seq_one_letter_code
_entity_poly.pdbx_strand_id
1 'polypeptide(L)' 'GLRQKLLLRGIFEGSLVRVISNRGPVTIEIDRNIVSLGRGMAKRIRVRRI' A
#
# COMPACT_ATOMS: atom_id res chain seq x y z
N GLY A 1 -10.73 6.30 10.10
CA GLY A 1 -9.62 7.13 9.58
C GLY A 1 -8.74 6.35 8.61
N LEU A 2 -7.93 7.05 7.80
CA LEU A 2 -7.06 6.41 6.79
C LEU A 2 -6.09 5.38 7.40
N ARG A 3 -5.48 5.73 8.55
CA ARG A 3 -4.50 4.88 9.25
C ARG A 3 -5.11 3.54 9.67
N GLN A 4 -6.32 3.53 10.25
CA GLN A 4 -7.01 2.29 10.63
C GLN A 4 -7.31 1.40 9.41
N LYS A 5 -7.71 1.99 8.28
CA LYS A 5 -7.96 1.24 7.04
C LYS A 5 -6.68 0.61 6.48
N LEU A 6 -5.52 1.25 6.64
CA LEU A 6 -4.23 0.73 6.23
C LEU A 6 -3.76 -0.41 7.14
N LEU A 7 -3.88 -0.22 8.47
CA LEU A 7 -3.55 -1.24 9.46
C LEU A 7 -4.32 -2.55 9.24
N LEU A 8 -5.62 -2.46 8.98
CA LEU A 8 -6.47 -3.63 8.66
C LEU A 8 -6.06 -4.37 7.38
N ARG A 9 -5.24 -3.74 6.51
CA ARG A 9 -4.69 -4.33 5.28
C ARG A 9 -3.23 -4.76 5.44
N GLY A 10 -2.71 -4.74 6.66
CA GLY A 10 -1.30 -5.03 6.96
C GLY A 10 -0.33 -3.89 6.61
N ILE A 11 -0.83 -2.72 6.21
CA ILE A 11 0.01 -1.59 5.78
C ILE A 11 0.31 -0.69 6.96
N PHE A 12 1.58 -0.68 7.38
CA PHE A 12 2.13 0.19 8.41
C PHE A 12 3.59 0.54 8.08
N GLU A 13 4.20 1.40 8.88
CA GLU A 13 5.60 1.78 8.68
C GLU A 13 6.52 0.57 8.92
N GLY A 14 7.43 0.31 8.00
CA GLY A 14 8.31 -0.86 8.02
C GLY A 14 7.76 -2.08 7.26
N SER A 15 6.50 -2.06 6.81
CA SER A 15 5.97 -3.12 5.95
C SER A 15 6.74 -3.23 4.64
N LEU A 16 7.16 -4.45 4.29
CA LEU A 16 7.74 -4.75 2.99
C LEU A 16 6.62 -4.96 1.96
N VAL A 17 6.71 -4.25 0.83
CA VAL A 17 5.69 -4.30 -0.21
C VAL A 17 6.33 -4.48 -1.57
N ARG A 18 5.65 -5.22 -2.45
CA ARG A 18 6.00 -5.31 -3.87
C ARG A 18 4.98 -4.56 -4.70
N VAL A 19 5.42 -3.63 -5.53
CA VAL A 19 4.52 -2.95 -6.47
C VAL A 19 4.19 -3.89 -7.62
N ILE A 20 2.90 -4.16 -7.83
CA ILE A 20 2.38 -4.93 -8.96
C ILE A 20 1.99 -3.98 -10.10
N SER A 21 1.26 -2.91 -9.79
CA SER A 21 0.78 -1.95 -10.81
C SER A 21 0.72 -0.53 -10.26
N ASN A 22 1.08 0.45 -11.09
CA ASN A 22 1.06 1.88 -10.78
C ASN A 22 0.33 2.75 -11.82
N ARG A 23 -0.26 2.15 -12.89
CA ARG A 23 -0.95 2.89 -13.98
C ARG A 23 -2.45 3.15 -13.71
N GLY A 24 -2.89 2.92 -12.48
CA GLY A 24 -4.28 3.04 -12.04
C GLY A 24 -4.32 3.23 -10.51
N PRO A 25 -5.26 2.62 -9.76
CA PRO A 25 -5.01 2.44 -8.33
C PRO A 25 -3.68 1.71 -8.14
N VAL A 26 -2.90 2.12 -7.14
CA VAL A 26 -1.59 1.52 -6.88
C VAL A 26 -1.84 0.16 -6.26
N THR A 27 -1.50 -0.90 -6.98
CA THR A 27 -1.69 -2.27 -6.51
C THR A 27 -0.38 -2.79 -5.98
N ILE A 28 -0.39 -3.22 -4.72
CA ILE A 28 0.76 -3.78 -4.04
C ILE A 28 0.46 -5.18 -3.53
N GLU A 29 1.49 -5.99 -3.45
CA GLU A 29 1.50 -7.23 -2.68
C GLU A 29 2.12 -6.94 -1.31
N ILE A 30 1.45 -7.39 -0.26
CA ILE A 30 1.89 -7.32 1.13
C ILE A 30 1.45 -8.61 1.85
N ASP A 31 2.38 -9.31 2.50
CA ASP A 31 2.10 -10.57 3.20
C ASP A 31 1.26 -11.57 2.38
N ARG A 32 1.61 -11.75 1.10
CA ARG A 32 0.89 -12.60 0.12
C ARG A 32 -0.54 -12.15 -0.23
N ASN A 33 -0.96 -10.98 0.26
CA ASN A 33 -2.24 -10.36 -0.09
C ASN A 33 -2.04 -9.30 -1.16
N ILE A 34 -2.97 -9.23 -2.11
CA ILE A 34 -2.99 -8.18 -3.14
C ILE A 34 -3.95 -7.08 -2.70
N VAL A 35 -3.44 -5.86 -2.59
CA VAL A 35 -4.20 -4.70 -2.14
C VAL A 35 -4.11 -3.58 -3.16
N SER A 36 -5.28 -3.09 -3.59
CA SER A 36 -5.40 -1.93 -4.47
C SER A 36 -5.68 -0.66 -3.67
N LEU A 37 -4.77 0.31 -3.78
CA LEU A 37 -4.84 1.60 -3.12
C LEU A 37 -5.35 2.65 -4.09
N GLY A 38 -6.49 3.27 -3.77
CA GLY A 38 -6.96 4.44 -4.51
C GLY A 38 -5.95 5.60 -4.43
N ARG A 39 -5.92 6.45 -5.46
CA ARG A 39 -4.98 7.58 -5.59
C ARG A 39 -4.88 8.46 -4.34
N GLY A 40 -6.02 8.74 -3.67
CA GLY A 40 -6.06 9.55 -2.45
C GLY A 40 -5.40 8.92 -1.23
N MET A 41 -5.38 7.58 -1.15
CA MET A 41 -4.68 6.81 -0.12
C MET A 41 -3.20 6.66 -0.47
N ALA A 42 -2.91 6.27 -1.71
CA ALA A 42 -1.55 6.07 -2.21
C ALA A 42 -0.69 7.34 -2.08
N LYS A 43 -1.23 8.53 -2.39
CA LYS A 43 -0.49 9.80 -2.31
C LYS A 43 0.01 10.18 -0.90
N ARG A 44 -0.48 9.50 0.14
CA ARG A 44 -0.13 9.74 1.55
C ARG A 44 0.86 8.72 2.13
N ILE A 45 1.25 7.74 1.32
CA ILE A 45 2.17 6.67 1.72
C ILE A 45 3.49 6.91 0.99
N ARG A 46 4.59 6.97 1.75
CA ARG A 46 5.94 7.06 1.18
C ARG A 46 6.60 5.69 1.31
N VAL A 47 7.33 5.30 0.27
CA VAL A 47 8.09 4.06 0.24
C VAL A 47 9.54 4.37 -0.10
N ARG A 48 10.46 3.52 0.37
CA ARG A 48 11.88 3.56 -0.01
C ARG A 48 12.20 2.28 -0.78
N ARG A 49 13.00 2.39 -1.83
CA ARG A 49 13.59 1.21 -2.48
C ARG A 49 14.56 0.55 -1.51
N ILE A 50 14.49 -0.77 -1.40
CA ILE A 50 15.43 -1.62 -0.66
C ILE A 50 16.17 -2.47 -1.70
#